data_AF-A0A173MQK0-F1
#
_entry.id   AF-A0A173MQK0-F1
#
_cell.length_a   1.000
_cell.length_b   1.000
_cell.length_c   1.000
_cell.angle_alpha   90.00
_cell.angle_beta   90.00
_cell.angle_gamma   90.00
#
_symmetry.space_group_name_H-M   'P 1'
#
loop_
_entity.id
_entity.type
_entity.pdbx_description
1 polymer ?
#
loop_
_entity_poly.entity_id
_entity_poly.type
_entity_poly.pdbx_seq_one_letter_code
_entity_poly.pdbx_strand_id
1 'polypeptide(L)'
;MVAHDNRKADLIEWATANKEHLAQHDLIATGTTGKLLEQMLGVPVKRVLSGPLGGDQQLGAMIATGDIDVMIFFWDPMEAQPHDSDVKALLRLGVAWNIPMAMDRATADFLMTSPYMKSEYEADVPDYTGYLSRGIHT
;
A
#
# COMPACT_ATOMS: atom_id res chain seq x y z
N MET A 1 3.39 2.23 -1.29
CA MET A 1 2.96 3.64 -1.11
C MET A 1 2.23 4.12 -2.35
N VAL A 2 1.00 4.60 -2.19
CA VAL A 2 0.10 5.01 -3.28
C VAL A 2 -0.60 6.32 -2.91
N ALA A 3 -0.91 7.17 -3.88
CA ALA A 3 -1.73 8.35 -3.65
C ALA A 3 -2.51 8.76 -4.91
N HIS A 4 -3.76 9.17 -4.75
CA HIS A 4 -4.49 9.90 -5.79
C HIS A 4 -3.81 11.24 -6.08
N ASP A 5 -4.04 11.83 -7.26
CA ASP A 5 -3.34 13.05 -7.71
C ASP A 5 -3.44 14.19 -6.69
N ASN A 6 -4.63 14.48 -6.17
CA ASN A 6 -4.86 15.53 -5.16
C ASN A 6 -4.24 15.24 -3.79
N ARG A 7 -3.81 14.00 -3.53
CA ARG A 7 -3.21 13.56 -2.26
C ARG A 7 -1.72 13.30 -2.34
N LYS A 8 -1.11 13.45 -3.53
CA LYS A 8 0.33 13.25 -3.72
C LYS A 8 1.15 14.21 -2.88
N ALA A 9 0.77 15.49 -2.82
CA ALA A 9 1.46 16.48 -2.00
C ALA A 9 1.48 16.06 -0.52
N ASP A 10 0.32 15.66 0.02
CA ASP A 10 0.20 15.17 1.40
C ASP A 10 1.10 13.95 1.66
N LEU A 11 1.12 12.98 0.73
CA LEU A 11 1.94 11.77 0.87
C LEU A 11 3.43 12.12 0.87
N ILE A 12 3.87 13.02 -0.02
CA ILE A 12 5.27 13.44 -0.09
C ILE A 12 5.68 14.22 1.15
N GLU A 13 4.84 15.12 1.65
CA GLU A 13 5.10 15.85 2.88
C GLU A 13 5.24 14.88 4.06
N TRP A 14 4.28 13.95 4.21
CA TRP A 14 4.32 12.92 5.25
C TRP A 14 5.56 12.03 5.15
N ALA A 15 5.90 11.58 3.93
CA ALA A 15 7.07 10.74 3.71
C ALA A 15 8.37 11.49 4.02
N THR A 16 8.44 12.77 3.70
CA THR A 16 9.60 13.62 4.01
C THR A 16 9.78 13.77 5.52
N ALA A 17 8.69 14.00 6.26
CA ALA A 17 8.71 14.07 7.72
C ALA A 17 9.14 12.75 8.38
N ASN A 18 8.87 11.62 7.73
CA ASN A 18 9.20 10.27 8.22
C ASN A 18 10.41 9.65 7.50
N LYS A 19 11.22 10.46 6.79
CA LYS A 19 12.29 9.98 5.90
C LYS A 19 13.27 9.02 6.58
N GLU A 20 13.72 9.33 7.79
CA GLU A 20 14.69 8.50 8.52
C GLU A 20 14.15 7.10 8.84
N HIS A 21 12.85 6.99 9.07
CA HIS A 21 12.18 5.72 9.32
C HIS A 21 11.94 4.97 8.01
N LEU A 22 11.40 5.65 6.99
CA LEU A 22 11.15 5.06 5.67
C LEU A 22 12.43 4.56 4.99
N ALA A 23 13.58 5.18 5.24
CA ALA A 23 14.87 4.74 4.72
C ALA A 23 15.34 3.37 5.25
N GLN A 24 14.68 2.84 6.29
CA GLN A 24 14.97 1.51 6.86
C GLN A 24 14.13 0.40 6.23
N HIS A 25 13.26 0.76 5.27
CA HIS A 25 12.31 -0.15 4.62
C HIS A 25 12.49 -0.16 3.10
N ASP A 26 12.08 -1.25 2.47
CA ASP A 26 11.97 -1.33 1.02
C ASP A 26 10.71 -0.59 0.55
N LEU A 27 10.91 0.49 -0.20
CA LEU A 27 9.81 1.33 -0.67
C LEU A 27 9.36 0.90 -2.07
N ILE A 28 8.06 0.61 -2.21
CA ILE A 28 7.41 0.32 -3.49
C ILE A 28 6.31 1.35 -3.73
N ALA A 29 6.20 1.89 -4.95
CA ALA A 29 5.18 2.88 -5.29
C ALA A 29 4.75 2.83 -6.77
N THR A 30 3.55 3.32 -7.06
CA THR A 30 3.07 3.52 -8.44
C THR A 30 3.83 4.63 -9.15
N GLY A 31 3.94 4.56 -10.48
CA GLY A 31 4.87 5.33 -11.31
C GLY A 31 5.18 6.77 -10.87
N THR A 32 4.20 7.68 -10.95
CA THR A 32 4.41 9.11 -10.63
C THR A 32 4.72 9.32 -9.15
N THR A 33 4.03 8.62 -8.26
CA THR A 33 4.25 8.70 -6.81
C THR A 33 5.67 8.25 -6.44
N GLY A 34 6.13 7.13 -6.98
CA GLY A 34 7.47 6.62 -6.71
C GLY A 34 8.58 7.53 -7.21
N LYS A 35 8.38 8.16 -8.39
CA LYS A 35 9.33 9.17 -8.89
C LYS A 35 9.48 10.35 -7.93
N LEU A 36 8.37 10.86 -7.40
CA LEU A 36 8.39 11.98 -6.45
C LEU A 36 9.02 11.57 -5.10
N LEU A 37 8.70 10.38 -4.59
CA LEU A 37 9.29 9.84 -3.36
C LEU A 37 10.81 9.69 -3.48
N GLU A 38 11.29 9.07 -4.56
CA GLU A 38 12.72 8.86 -4.78
C GLU A 38 13.49 10.20 -4.83
N GLN A 39 12.93 11.21 -5.51
CA GLN A 39 13.52 12.55 -5.58
C GLN A 39 13.60 13.26 -4.23
N MET A 40 12.54 13.16 -3.41
CA MET A 40 12.45 13.90 -2.15
C MET A 40 13.14 13.19 -0.99
N LEU A 41 13.05 11.86 -0.96
CA LEU A 41 13.65 11.05 0.10
C LEU A 41 15.12 10.76 -0.20
N GLY A 42 15.55 10.73 -1.46
CA GLY A 42 16.93 10.38 -1.83
C GLY A 42 17.28 8.93 -1.50
N VAL A 43 16.28 8.06 -1.43
CA VAL A 43 16.42 6.61 -1.25
C VAL A 43 15.78 5.88 -2.43
N PRO A 44 16.24 4.67 -2.80
CA PRO A 44 15.65 3.90 -3.88
C PRO A 44 14.17 3.60 -3.62
N VAL A 45 13.34 3.73 -4.67
CA VAL A 45 11.93 3.34 -4.64
C VAL A 45 11.65 2.42 -5.83
N LYS A 46 11.22 1.19 -5.57
CA LYS A 46 10.75 0.27 -6.62
C LYS A 46 9.47 0.82 -7.21
N ARG A 47 9.50 1.12 -8.51
CA ARG A 47 8.35 1.67 -9.23
C ARG A 47 7.60 0.59 -9.98
N VAL A 48 6.30 0.51 -9.76
CA VAL A 48 5.35 -0.25 -10.59
C VAL A 48 4.66 0.70 -11.57
N LEU A 49 3.74 0.20 -12.39
CA LEU A 49 2.97 1.02 -13.33
C LEU A 49 2.16 2.10 -12.58
N SER A 50 1.64 3.09 -13.29
CA SER A 50 0.62 3.96 -12.71
C SER A 50 -0.63 3.15 -12.36
N GLY A 51 -1.33 3.53 -11.29
CA GLY A 51 -2.55 2.84 -10.83
C GLY A 51 -3.55 2.55 -11.96
N PRO A 52 -4.01 3.60 -12.70
CA PRO A 52 -4.95 3.44 -13.81
C PRO A 52 -4.49 2.56 -14.98
N LEU A 53 -3.18 2.28 -15.08
CA LEU A 53 -2.60 1.46 -16.16
C LEU A 53 -2.23 0.06 -15.70
N GLY A 54 -2.70 -0.38 -14.53
CA GLY A 54 -2.44 -1.73 -14.00
C GLY A 54 -1.55 -1.77 -12.75
N GLY A 55 -1.07 -0.62 -12.28
CA GLY A 55 -0.19 -0.54 -11.11
C GLY A 55 -0.87 -1.05 -9.83
N ASP A 56 -2.16 -0.80 -9.67
CA ASP A 56 -2.91 -1.23 -8.49
C ASP A 56 -3.06 -2.76 -8.47
N GLN A 57 -3.22 -3.41 -9.62
CA GLN A 57 -3.23 -4.87 -9.72
C GLN A 57 -1.84 -5.47 -9.48
N GLN A 58 -0.76 -4.80 -9.91
CA GLN A 58 0.60 -5.25 -9.57
C GLN A 58 0.82 -5.23 -8.06
N LEU A 59 0.41 -4.16 -7.37
CA LEU A 59 0.49 -4.09 -5.91
C LEU A 59 -0.41 -5.13 -5.24
N GLY A 60 -1.63 -5.33 -5.75
CA GLY A 60 -2.53 -6.37 -5.25
C GLY A 60 -1.95 -7.77 -5.37
N ALA A 61 -1.29 -8.09 -6.48
CA ALA A 61 -0.59 -9.35 -6.66
C ALA A 61 0.54 -9.50 -5.64
N MET A 62 1.34 -8.45 -5.44
CA MET A 62 2.43 -8.43 -4.45
C MET A 62 1.93 -8.59 -3.01
N ILE A 63 0.78 -8.02 -2.65
CA ILE A 63 0.14 -8.28 -1.35
C ILE A 63 -0.22 -9.76 -1.22
N ALA A 64 -0.81 -10.35 -2.26
CA ALA A 64 -1.24 -11.75 -2.23
C ALA A 64 -0.08 -12.76 -2.24
N THR A 65 1.11 -12.37 -2.70
CA THR A 65 2.32 -13.20 -2.67
C THR A 65 3.21 -12.94 -1.47
N GLY A 66 2.85 -12.00 -0.57
CA GLY A 66 3.64 -11.65 0.61
C GLY A 66 4.85 -10.77 0.32
N ASP A 67 4.88 -10.09 -0.84
CA ASP A 67 5.95 -9.15 -1.22
C ASP A 67 5.70 -7.71 -0.72
N ILE A 68 4.55 -7.46 -0.08
CA ILE A 68 4.19 -6.18 0.55
C ILE A 68 3.63 -6.45 1.94
N ASP A 69 4.32 -5.93 2.96
CA ASP A 69 3.94 -6.09 4.36
C ASP A 69 3.05 -4.95 4.88
N VAL A 70 3.20 -3.74 4.32
CA VAL A 70 2.47 -2.53 4.77
C VAL A 70 2.04 -1.69 3.57
N MET A 71 0.78 -1.23 3.58
CA MET A 71 0.27 -0.33 2.55
C MET A 71 -0.08 1.04 3.12
N ILE A 72 0.59 2.08 2.62
CA ILE A 72 0.18 3.49 2.80
C ILE A 72 -0.47 3.96 1.51
N PHE A 73 -1.76 4.28 1.55
CA PHE A 73 -2.51 4.73 0.39
C PHE A 73 -3.35 5.97 0.72
N PHE A 74 -2.88 7.17 0.32
CA PHE A 74 -3.66 8.40 0.48
C PHE A 74 -4.59 8.59 -0.72
N TRP A 75 -5.84 8.17 -0.56
CA TRP A 75 -6.88 8.32 -1.58
C TRP A 75 -7.71 9.59 -1.35
N ASP A 76 -8.32 10.09 -2.41
CA ASP A 76 -9.21 11.26 -2.40
C ASP A 76 -10.65 10.79 -2.15
N PRO A 77 -11.30 11.21 -1.04
CA PRO A 77 -12.67 10.81 -0.74
C PRO A 77 -13.75 11.66 -1.43
N MET A 78 -13.39 12.76 -2.08
CA MET A 78 -14.33 13.71 -2.69
C MET A 78 -14.41 13.58 -4.20
N GLU A 79 -13.32 13.17 -4.85
CA GLU A 79 -13.27 13.03 -6.31
C GLU A 79 -13.29 11.56 -6.75
N ALA A 80 -14.31 11.20 -7.53
CA ALA A 80 -14.41 9.89 -8.16
C ALA A 80 -13.22 9.67 -9.11
N GLN A 81 -12.51 8.55 -8.95
CA GLN A 81 -11.43 8.19 -9.84
C GLN A 81 -11.91 7.24 -10.94
N PRO A 82 -11.39 7.34 -12.17
CA PRO A 82 -11.69 6.37 -13.24
C PRO A 82 -11.37 4.91 -12.88
N HIS A 83 -10.55 4.70 -11.85
CA HIS A 83 -10.08 3.41 -11.34
C HIS A 83 -10.58 3.13 -9.91
N ASP A 84 -11.72 3.71 -9.48
CA ASP A 84 -12.30 3.46 -8.15
C ASP A 84 -12.59 1.98 -7.86
N SER A 85 -12.87 1.17 -8.90
CA SER A 85 -13.00 -0.29 -8.78
C SER A 85 -11.70 -0.92 -8.26
N ASP A 86 -10.57 -0.38 -8.68
CA ASP A 86 -9.25 -0.94 -8.45
C ASP A 86 -8.78 -0.57 -7.05
N VAL A 87 -9.10 0.66 -6.59
CA VAL A 87 -8.93 1.07 -5.18
C VAL A 87 -9.62 0.10 -4.23
N LYS A 88 -10.90 -0.21 -4.49
CA LYS A 88 -11.68 -1.15 -3.67
C LYS A 88 -11.11 -2.57 -3.74
N ALA A 89 -10.66 -3.01 -4.92
CA ALA A 89 -10.05 -4.33 -5.08
C ALA A 89 -8.74 -4.46 -4.29
N LEU A 90 -7.91 -3.42 -4.30
CA LEU A 90 -6.65 -3.38 -3.56
C LEU A 90 -6.88 -3.36 -2.05
N LEU A 91 -7.82 -2.54 -1.57
CA LEU A 91 -8.25 -2.53 -0.16
C LEU A 91 -8.76 -3.90 0.30
N ARG A 92 -9.61 -4.54 -0.50
CA ARG A 92 -10.12 -5.89 -0.22
C ARG A 92 -8.98 -6.91 -0.08
N LEU A 93 -7.95 -6.80 -0.90
CA LEU A 93 -6.78 -7.67 -0.81
C LEU A 93 -6.00 -7.45 0.49
N GLY A 94 -5.79 -6.19 0.89
CA GLY A 94 -5.11 -5.93 2.16
C GLY A 94 -5.87 -6.45 3.38
N VAL A 95 -7.21 -6.38 3.37
CA VAL A 95 -8.05 -7.03 4.41
C VAL A 95 -7.94 -8.55 4.35
N ALA A 96 -7.99 -9.15 3.16
CA ALA A 96 -7.91 -10.60 3.02
C ALA A 96 -6.58 -11.15 3.58
N TRP A 97 -5.48 -10.47 3.29
CA TRP A 97 -4.16 -10.89 3.75
C TRP A 97 -3.74 -10.29 5.09
N ASN A 98 -4.66 -9.59 5.77
CA ASN A 98 -4.48 -8.98 7.09
C ASN A 98 -3.18 -8.16 7.24
N ILE A 99 -2.84 -7.37 6.21
CA ILE A 99 -1.68 -6.48 6.29
C ILE A 99 -2.05 -5.14 6.93
N PRO A 100 -1.15 -4.48 7.68
CA PRO A 100 -1.34 -3.09 8.10
C PRO A 100 -1.57 -2.16 6.91
N MET A 101 -2.65 -1.38 6.98
CA MET A 101 -3.01 -0.40 5.95
C MET A 101 -3.32 0.96 6.58
N ALA A 102 -2.80 2.03 5.97
CA ALA A 102 -3.18 3.40 6.27
C ALA A 102 -3.79 4.06 5.05
N MET A 103 -5.02 4.53 5.21
CA MET A 103 -5.79 5.17 4.15
C MET A 103 -5.85 6.69 4.26
N ASP A 104 -5.20 7.22 5.29
CA ASP A 104 -5.05 8.63 5.60
C ASP A 104 -3.77 8.85 6.42
N ARG A 105 -3.45 10.13 6.64
CA ARG A 105 -2.25 10.54 7.37
C ARG A 105 -2.27 10.11 8.82
N ALA A 106 -3.42 10.24 9.50
CA ALA A 106 -3.52 9.91 10.92
C ALA A 106 -3.20 8.43 11.16
N THR A 107 -3.77 7.53 10.36
CA THR A 107 -3.47 6.10 10.44
C THR A 107 -2.01 5.82 10.11
N ALA A 108 -1.45 6.52 9.11
CA ALA A 108 -0.04 6.36 8.75
C ALA A 108 0.91 6.80 9.88
N ASP A 109 0.59 7.88 10.60
CA ASP A 109 1.34 8.34 11.78
C ASP A 109 1.30 7.29 12.91
N PHE A 110 0.12 6.71 13.18
CA PHE A 110 -0.01 5.62 14.16
C PHE A 110 0.77 4.37 13.75
N LEU A 111 0.73 3.99 12.47
CA LEU A 111 1.53 2.86 11.99
C LEU A 111 3.02 3.14 12.17
N MET A 112 3.50 4.30 11.71
CA MET A 112 4.93 4.65 11.75
C MET A 112 5.51 4.73 13.18
N THR A 113 4.67 5.03 14.17
CA THR A 113 5.06 5.10 15.59
C THR A 113 4.98 3.75 16.31
N SER A 114 4.38 2.73 15.69
CA SER A 114 4.30 1.38 16.26
C SER A 114 5.70 0.75 16.41
N PRO A 115 6.00 0.07 17.53
CA PRO A 115 7.26 -0.67 17.67
C PRO A 115 7.41 -1.80 16.64
N TYR A 116 6.29 -2.29 16.09
CA TYR A 116 6.27 -3.30 15.03
C TYR A 116 6.75 -2.78 13.67
N MET A 117 6.92 -1.47 13.49
CA MET A 117 7.62 -0.97 12.30
C MET A 117 9.12 -1.26 12.35
N LYS A 118 9.69 -1.64 13.50
CA LYS A 118 11.13 -1.92 13.66
C LYS A 118 11.41 -3.35 14.13
N SER A 119 10.39 -4.20 14.17
CA SER A 119 10.46 -5.56 14.68
C SER A 119 9.53 -6.46 13.88
N GLU A 120 9.74 -7.78 13.99
CA GLU A 120 8.84 -8.75 13.37
C GLU A 120 7.44 -8.65 14.00
N TYR A 121 6.42 -8.82 13.15
CA TYR A 121 5.03 -8.90 13.55
C TYR A 121 4.39 -10.09 12.84
N GLU A 122 3.83 -11.01 13.63
CA GLU A 122 3.11 -12.17 13.11
C GLU A 122 1.62 -11.80 12.95
N ALA A 123 1.22 -11.53 11.71
CA ALA A 123 -0.18 -11.27 11.38
C ALA A 123 -0.99 -12.58 11.37
N ASP A 124 -2.15 -12.59 12.03
CA ASP A 124 -3.09 -13.70 11.98
C ASP A 124 -3.82 -13.71 10.62
N VAL A 125 -3.26 -14.41 9.64
CA VAL A 125 -3.82 -14.52 8.29
C VAL A 125 -4.94 -15.57 8.30
N PRO A 126 -6.15 -15.27 7.78
CA PRO A 126 -7.24 -16.24 7.75
C PRO A 126 -6.88 -17.55 7.04
N ASP A 127 -7.28 -18.69 7.61
CA ASP A 127 -7.12 -19.99 6.94
C ASP A 127 -8.08 -20.11 5.76
N TYR A 128 -7.52 -20.08 4.55
CA TYR A 128 -8.25 -20.22 3.30
C TYR A 128 -8.41 -21.68 2.82
N THR A 129 -7.90 -22.67 3.56
CA THR A 129 -7.91 -24.09 3.14
C THR A 129 -9.32 -24.58 2.83
N GLY A 130 -10.30 -24.26 3.69
CA GLY A 130 -11.69 -24.67 3.47
C GLY A 130 -12.32 -24.06 2.20
N TYR A 131 -11.94 -22.83 1.83
CA TYR A 131 -12.36 -22.22 0.56
C TYR A 131 -11.70 -22.91 -0.62
N LEU A 132 -10.40 -23.20 -0.53
CA LEU A 132 -9.62 -23.82 -1.60
C LEU A 132 -10.03 -25.28 -1.85
N SER A 133 -10.48 -25.99 -0.82
CA SER A 133 -10.91 -27.39 -0.91
C SER A 133 -12.41 -27.55 -1.17
N ARG A 134 -13.18 -26.48 -1.41
CA ARG A 134 -14.63 -26.58 -1.62
C ARG A 134 -14.93 -27.31 -2.93
N GLY A 135 -15.95 -28.18 -2.91
CA GLY A 135 -16.44 -28.81 -4.13
C GLY A 135 -16.97 -27.75 -5.11
N ILE A 136 -16.54 -27.82 -6.36
CA ILE A 136 -17.11 -27.00 -7.44
C ILE A 136 -18.30 -27.79 -8.00
N HIS A 137 -19.52 -27.37 -7.64
CA HIS A 137 -20.72 -27.88 -8.29
C HIS A 137 -20.88 -27.15 -9.62
N THR A 138 -20.56 -27.84 -10.71
CA THR A 138 -20.82 -27.41 -12.10
C THR A 138 -22.24 -27.73 -12.52
#